data_AF-B6U951-F1
#
_entry.id   AF-B6U951-F1
#
_cell.length_a   1.000
_cell.length_b   1.000
_cell.length_c   1.000
_cell.angle_alpha   90.00
_cell.angle_beta   90.00
_cell.angle_gamma   90.00
#
_symmetry.space_group_name_H-M   'P 1'
#
loop_
_entity.id
_entity.type
_entity.pdbx_description
1 polymer ?
#
loop_
_entity_poly.entity_id
_entity_poly.type
_entity_poly.pdbx_seq_one_letter_code
_entity_poly.pdbx_strand_id
1 'polypeptide(L)' 'MSREENVYMAKLAEQAERYEEMVEYMEKVAKTVDVEELTVEERNLVVTLSTPIPISRQ' A
#
# COMPACT_ATOMS: atom_id res chain seq x y z
N MET A 1 -2.53 10.66 10.05
CA MET A 1 -3.05 9.36 9.60
C MET A 1 -2.04 8.30 9.97
N SER A 2 -2.48 7.26 10.67
CA SER A 2 -1.61 6.13 10.99
C SER A 2 -1.30 5.32 9.72
N ARG A 3 -0.22 4.53 9.76
CA ARG A 3 0.13 3.58 8.68
C ARG A 3 -1.07 2.70 8.31
N GLU A 4 -1.76 2.17 9.33
CA GLU A 4 -2.92 1.30 9.18
C GLU A 4 -4.08 2.00 8.49
N GLU A 5 -4.33 3.28 8.80
CA GLU A 5 -5.33 4.10 8.10
C GLU A 5 -4.95 4.30 6.63
N ASN A 6 -3.69 4.62 6.32
CA ASN A 6 -3.27 4.80 4.92
C ASN A 6 -3.35 3.49 4.13
N VAL A 7 -2.99 2.34 4.73
CA VAL A 7 -3.16 1.02 4.12
C VAL A 7 -4.64 0.69 3.91
N TYR A 8 -5.50 1.03 4.86
CA TYR A 8 -6.94 0.83 4.72
C TYR A 8 -7.53 1.67 3.58
N MET A 9 -7.13 2.95 3.48
CA MET A 9 -7.55 3.83 2.40
C MET A 9 -7.02 3.39 1.03
N ALA A 10 -5.79 2.87 0.96
CA ALA A 10 -5.22 2.30 -0.27
C ALA A 10 -6.02 1.09 -0.76
N LYS A 11 -6.45 0.19 0.14
CA LYS A 11 -7.31 -0.96 -0.18
C LYS A 11 -8.70 -0.55 -0.66
N LEU A 12 -9.28 0.49 -0.08
CA LEU A 12 -10.56 1.03 -0.54
C LEU A 12 -10.43 1.66 -1.93
N ALA A 13 -9.33 2.37 -2.20
CA ALA A 13 -9.04 2.93 -3.51
C ALA A 13 -8.81 1.83 -4.56
N GLU A 14 -8.13 0.74 -4.20
CA GLU A 14 -7.98 -0.45 -5.06
C GLU A 14 -9.33 -1.10 -5.39
N GLN A 15 -10.20 -1.32 -4.39
CA GLN A 15 -11.56 -1.85 -4.60
C GLN A 15 -12.42 -0.95 -5.49
N ALA A 16 -12.13 0.35 -5.51
CA ALA A 16 -12.79 1.33 -6.36
C ALA A 16 -12.11 1.52 -7.73
N GLU A 17 -11.06 0.75 -8.05
CA GLU A 17 -10.22 0.90 -9.25
C GLU A 17 -9.59 2.30 -9.40
N ARG A 18 -9.42 3.02 -8.29
CA ARG A 18 -8.84 4.37 -8.22
C ARG A 18 -7.34 4.28 -7.91
N TYR A 19 -6.59 3.85 -8.91
CA TYR A 19 -5.15 3.58 -8.76
C TYR A 19 -4.32 4.83 -8.42
N GLU A 20 -4.70 6.03 -8.90
CA GLU A 20 -4.01 7.28 -8.54
C GLU A 20 -4.05 7.54 -7.02
N GLU A 21 -5.22 7.36 -6.40
CA GLU A 21 -5.37 7.51 -4.95
C GLU A 21 -4.71 6.37 -4.17
N MET A 22 -4.79 5.15 -4.67
CA MET A 22 -4.09 4.01 -4.05
C MET A 22 -2.58 4.26 -3.98
N VAL A 23 -1.97 4.78 -5.06
CA VAL A 23 -0.55 5.14 -5.09
C VAL A 23 -0.26 6.29 -4.11
N GLU A 24 -1.12 7.31 -4.04
CA GLU A 24 -0.94 8.43 -3.10
C GLU A 24 -0.94 7.96 -1.63
N TYR A 25 -1.85 7.06 -1.26
CA TYR A 25 -1.90 6.50 0.10
C TYR A 25 -0.70 5.58 0.37
N MET A 26 -0.29 4.76 -0.59
CA MET A 26 0.88 3.89 -0.46
C MET A 26 2.20 4.66 -0.41
N GLU A 27 2.30 5.80 -1.09
CA GLU A 27 3.42 6.73 -0.92
C GLU A 27 3.48 7.30 0.51
N LYS A 28 2.32 7.64 1.09
CA LYS A 28 2.24 8.09 2.48
C LYS A 28 2.66 6.98 3.43
N VAL A 29 2.27 5.72 3.18
CA VAL A 29 2.74 4.54 3.93
C VAL A 29 4.26 4.42 3.84
N ALA A 30 4.84 4.52 2.65
CA ALA A 30 6.27 4.42 2.44
C ALA A 30 7.04 5.57 3.12
N LYS A 31 6.48 6.79 3.13
CA LYS A 31 7.05 7.97 3.81
C LYS A 31 6.91 7.91 5.34
N THR A 32 5.96 7.15 5.87
CA THR A 32 5.80 6.96 7.32
C THR A 32 6.77 5.95 7.91
N VAL A 33 7.57 5.27 7.10
CA VAL A 33 8.61 4.36 7.60
C VAL A 33 9.98 4.88 7.21
N ASP A 34 10.87 5.04 8.18
CA ASP A 34 12.29 5.09 7.88
C ASP A 34 12.66 3.75 7.25
N VAL A 35 12.95 3.78 5.95
CA VAL A 35 13.23 2.59 5.11
C VAL A 35 14.36 1.71 5.68
N GLU A 36 15.14 2.27 6.61
CA GLU A 36 16.19 1.60 7.37
C GLU A 36 15.69 0.64 8.46
N GLU A 37 14.49 0.83 9.03
CA GLU A 37 13.91 -0.07 10.05
C GLU A 37 12.99 -1.16 9.47
N LEU A 38 12.61 -1.07 8.19
CA LEU A 38 11.74 -2.08 7.58
C LEU A 38 12.47 -3.42 7.44
N THR A 39 11.94 -4.42 8.12
CA THR A 39 12.31 -5.82 7.87
C THR A 39 11.93 -6.21 6.43
N VAL A 40 12.60 -7.23 5.89
CA VAL A 40 12.38 -7.72 4.52
C VAL A 40 10.90 -8.12 4.30
N GLU A 41 10.25 -8.66 5.33
CA GLU A 41 8.84 -9.04 5.29
C GLU A 41 7.91 -7.84 5.19
N GLU A 42 8.17 -6.78 5.95
CA GLU A 42 7.35 -5.57 5.88
C GLU A 42 7.52 -4.82 4.56
N ARG A 43 8.74 -4.84 4.00
CA ARG A 43 9.00 -4.32 2.65
C ARG A 43 8.22 -5.10 1.60
N ASN A 44 8.23 -6.42 1.67
CA ASN A 44 7.44 -7.27 0.77
C ASN A 44 5.93 -7.05 0.94
N LEU A 45 5.44 -6.81 2.16
CA LEU A 45 4.04 -6.50 2.42
C LEU A 45 3.64 -5.15 1.80
N VAL A 46 4.48 -4.12 1.97
CA VAL A 46 4.25 -2.79 1.36
C VAL A 46 4.28 -2.88 -0.17
N VAL A 47 5.23 -3.63 -0.73
CA VAL A 47 5.31 -3.85 -2.18
C VAL A 47 4.06 -4.57 -2.69
N THR A 48 3.63 -5.64 -2.00
CA THR A 48 2.44 -6.42 -2.38
C THR A 48 1.16 -5.58 -2.37
N LEU A 49 1.07 -4.60 -1.48
CA LEU A 49 -0.07 -3.67 -1.40
C LEU A 49 0.06 -2.46 -2.36
N SER A 50 1.28 -2.16 -2.83
CA SER A 50 1.56 -1.03 -3.74
C SER A 50 1.55 -1.46 -5.20
N THR A 51 1.74 -2.75 -5.47
CA THR A 51 1.56 -3.32 -6.80
C THR A 51 0.09 -3.71 -6.95
N PRO A 52 -0.61 -3.21 -7.99
CA PRO A 52 -1.97 -3.66 -8.26
C PRO A 52 -1.88 -5.16 -8.59
N ILE A 53 -2.29 -6.00 -7.64
CA ILE A 53 -2.49 -7.42 -7.92
C ILE A 53 -3.79 -7.44 -8.73
N PRO A 54 -3.78 -7.81 -10.02
CA PRO A 54 -5.04 -8.01 -10.71
C PRO A 54 -5.80 -9.08 -9.94
N ILE A 55 -6.96 -8.72 -9.36
CA ILE A 55 -7.87 -9.63 -8.65
C ILE A 55 -8.57 -10.52 -9.69
N SER A 56 -7.79 -11.18 -10.54
CA SER A 56 -8.21 -12.00 -11.66
C SER A 56 -7.15 -13.06 -11.93
N ARG A 57 -7.04 -14.00 -10.99
CA ARG A 57 -6.65 -15.37 -11.30
C ARG A 57 -7.22 -16.34 -10.25
N GLN A 58 -8.54 -16.42 -10.24
CA GLN A 58 -9.31 -17.68 -10.29
C GLN A 58 -10.78 -17.35 -10.59
#